data_AF-E8WVS3-F1
#
_entry.id   AF-E8WVS3-F1
#
_cell.length_a   1.000
_cell.length_b   1.000
_cell.length_c   1.000
_cell.angle_alpha   90.00
_cell.angle_beta   90.00
_cell.angle_gamma   90.00
#
_symmetry.space_group_name_H-M   'P 1'
#
loop_
_entity.id
_entity.type
_entity.pdbx_description
1 polymer ?
#
loop_
_entity_poly.entity_id
_entity_poly.type
_entity_poly.pdbx_seq_one_letter_code
_entity_poly.pdbx_strand_id
1 'polypeptide(L)'
;MRSREKHDHLSSSFTDLMSSLVVIFILLFLAFVHEQEERQESVKDKLLSELQQQLKEANLDQQNIKKDGDAVVIIVPEGLMNFETGKSDLKDGGKAFLAKYIPPISKMLVSDFRNDVDSLIVEGYTDRQRAAGSSEEQGEAQNLILSQERSMKVVEESLRDLSGPDHIPEREFFLDRLSASGRGEQQAIHQGGPENNPNLRRVIFRIRVRSNAMQDAAQEIKADLHK
;
A
#
# COMPACT_ATOMS: atom_id res chain seq x y z
N MET A 1 1.69 -33.89 56.83
CA MET A 1 2.26 -34.10 55.47
C MET A 1 1.17 -34.22 54.40
N ARG A 2 0.09 -34.99 54.59
CA ARG A 2 -1.05 -35.10 53.64
C ARG A 2 -1.74 -33.80 53.15
N SER A 3 -1.76 -32.72 53.95
CA SER A 3 -2.43 -31.46 53.56
C SER A 3 -1.61 -30.59 52.62
N ARG A 4 -0.28 -30.79 52.58
CA ARG A 4 0.64 -30.00 51.74
C ARG A 4 0.66 -30.55 50.31
N GLU A 5 0.71 -31.88 50.16
CA GLU A 5 0.55 -32.58 48.88
C GLU A 5 -0.78 -32.24 48.18
N LYS A 6 -1.90 -32.16 48.91
CA LYS A 6 -3.19 -31.76 48.33
C LYS A 6 -3.16 -30.34 47.75
N HIS A 7 -2.44 -29.42 48.38
CA HIS A 7 -2.33 -28.03 47.93
C HIS A 7 -1.42 -27.91 46.70
N ASP A 8 -0.34 -28.69 46.65
CA ASP A 8 0.59 -28.77 45.52
C ASP A 8 -0.04 -29.45 44.29
N HIS A 9 -0.91 -30.44 44.51
CA HIS A 9 -1.69 -31.04 43.42
C HIS A 9 -2.73 -30.08 42.85
N LEU A 10 -3.41 -29.28 43.67
CA LEU A 10 -4.39 -28.30 43.20
C LEU A 10 -3.73 -27.14 42.44
N SER A 11 -2.55 -26.67 42.86
CA SER A 11 -1.80 -25.63 42.15
C SER A 11 -1.23 -26.15 40.82
N SER A 12 -0.74 -27.39 40.80
CA SER A 12 -0.27 -28.05 39.59
C SER A 12 -1.40 -28.26 38.56
N SER A 13 -2.55 -28.78 38.99
CA SER A 13 -3.73 -28.96 38.11
C SER A 13 -4.32 -27.63 37.63
N PHE A 14 -4.29 -26.57 38.44
CA PHE A 14 -4.71 -25.24 38.00
C PHE A 14 -3.75 -24.66 36.95
N THR A 15 -2.44 -24.85 37.12
CA THR A 15 -1.42 -24.42 36.15
C THR A 15 -1.54 -25.19 34.83
N ASP A 16 -1.83 -26.49 34.88
CA ASP A 16 -2.07 -27.33 33.70
C ASP A 16 -3.36 -26.95 32.95
N LEU A 17 -4.42 -26.61 33.69
CA LEU A 17 -5.66 -26.07 33.10
C LEU A 17 -5.43 -24.72 32.43
N MET A 18 -4.67 -23.83 33.07
CA MET A 18 -4.32 -22.53 32.48
C MET A 18 -3.39 -22.70 31.27
N SER A 19 -2.45 -23.63 31.32
CA SER A 19 -1.55 -23.92 30.19
C SER A 19 -2.31 -24.51 29.01
N SER A 20 -3.24 -25.45 29.25
CA SER A 20 -4.08 -26.01 28.19
C SER A 20 -5.01 -24.97 27.58
N LEU A 21 -5.59 -24.07 28.38
CA LEU A 21 -6.37 -22.94 27.88
C LEU A 21 -5.54 -21.98 27.03
N VAL A 22 -4.31 -21.66 27.45
CA VAL A 22 -3.38 -20.82 26.68
C VAL A 22 -3.03 -21.47 25.34
N VAL A 23 -2.76 -22.78 25.31
CA VAL A 23 -2.50 -23.50 24.06
C VAL A 23 -3.71 -23.44 23.12
N ILE A 24 -4.92 -23.67 23.64
CA ILE A 24 -6.15 -23.56 22.84
C ILE A 24 -6.31 -22.13 22.31
N PHE A 25 -6.08 -21.12 23.15
CA PHE A 25 -6.17 -19.72 22.73
C PHE A 25 -5.15 -19.37 21.64
N ILE A 26 -3.90 -19.82 21.77
CA ILE A 26 -2.87 -19.63 20.74
C ILE A 26 -3.29 -20.29 19.43
N LEU A 27 -3.82 -21.52 19.48
CA LEU A 27 -4.29 -22.21 18.28
C LEU A 27 -5.45 -21.47 17.60
N LEU A 28 -6.43 -20.99 18.37
CA LEU A 28 -7.53 -20.18 17.84
C LEU A 28 -7.03 -18.86 17.26
N PHE A 29 -6.09 -18.19 17.93
CA PHE A 29 -5.48 -16.96 17.43
C PHE A 29 -4.71 -17.18 16.12
N LEU A 30 -3.95 -18.27 16.01
CA LEU A 30 -3.24 -18.62 14.78
C LEU A 30 -4.21 -18.96 13.63
N ALA A 31 -5.27 -19.73 13.91
CA ALA A 31 -6.30 -20.03 12.92
C ALA A 31 -6.99 -18.75 12.43
N PHE A 32 -7.31 -17.84 13.35
CA PHE A 32 -7.91 -16.54 13.05
C PHE A 32 -7.00 -15.66 12.18
N VAL A 33 -5.71 -15.54 12.53
CA VAL A 33 -4.73 -14.79 11.74
C VAL A 33 -4.59 -15.38 10.34
N HIS A 34 -4.57 -16.71 10.23
CA HIS A 34 -4.43 -17.39 8.94
C HIS A 34 -5.63 -17.13 8.00
N GLU A 35 -6.86 -17.22 8.51
CA GLU A 35 -8.06 -16.91 7.73
C GLU A 35 -8.06 -15.45 7.22
N GLN A 36 -7.57 -14.53 8.03
CA GLN A 36 -7.43 -13.11 7.65
C GLN A 36 -6.38 -12.89 6.56
N GLU A 37 -5.25 -13.60 6.64
CA GLU A 37 -4.23 -13.57 5.59
C GLU A 37 -4.78 -14.12 4.28
N GLU A 38 -5.51 -15.24 4.29
CA GLU A 38 -6.13 -15.81 3.09
C GLU A 38 -7.16 -14.86 2.47
N ARG A 39 -7.99 -14.21 3.29
CA ARG A 39 -8.97 -13.22 2.82
C ARG A 39 -8.28 -12.03 2.16
N GLN A 40 -7.25 -11.46 2.80
CA GLN A 40 -6.48 -10.36 2.22
C GLN A 40 -5.79 -10.78 0.91
N GLU A 41 -5.24 -11.99 0.85
CA GLU A 41 -4.60 -12.51 -0.34
C GLU A 41 -5.60 -12.63 -1.50
N SER A 42 -6.81 -13.15 -1.23
CA SER A 42 -7.88 -13.24 -2.22
C SER A 42 -8.31 -11.86 -2.76
N VAL A 43 -8.42 -10.85 -1.89
CA VAL A 43 -8.70 -9.47 -2.30
C VAL A 43 -7.57 -8.92 -3.16
N LYS A 44 -6.32 -9.08 -2.75
CA LYS A 44 -5.15 -8.63 -3.52
C LYS A 44 -5.06 -9.29 -4.88
N ASP A 45 -5.40 -10.59 -4.98
CA ASP A 45 -5.42 -11.32 -6.27
C ASP A 45 -6.47 -10.76 -7.23
N LYS A 46 -7.68 -10.50 -6.73
CA LYS A 46 -8.74 -9.86 -7.52
C LYS A 46 -8.34 -8.46 -7.96
N LEU A 47 -7.88 -7.63 -7.02
CA LEU A 47 -7.43 -6.27 -7.30
C LEU A 47 -6.30 -6.25 -8.33
N LEU A 48 -5.31 -7.14 -8.18
CA LEU A 48 -4.21 -7.28 -9.13
C LEU A 48 -4.72 -7.62 -10.53
N SER A 49 -5.61 -8.61 -10.65
CA SER A 49 -6.19 -9.00 -11.94
C SER A 49 -6.94 -7.85 -12.60
N GLU A 50 -7.75 -7.12 -11.84
CA GLU A 50 -8.52 -5.99 -12.37
C GLU A 50 -7.62 -4.83 -12.78
N LEU A 51 -6.60 -4.50 -11.99
CA LEU A 51 -5.62 -3.48 -12.35
C LEU A 51 -4.84 -3.85 -13.61
N GLN A 52 -4.42 -5.11 -13.74
CA GLN A 52 -3.77 -5.60 -14.96
C GLN A 52 -4.68 -5.50 -16.18
N GLN A 53 -5.99 -5.71 -16.01
CA GLN A 53 -6.96 -5.53 -17.08
C GLN A 53 -7.14 -4.05 -17.45
N GLN A 54 -7.31 -3.16 -16.47
CA GLN A 54 -7.49 -1.72 -16.68
C GLN A 54 -6.25 -1.06 -17.31
N LEU A 55 -5.06 -1.54 -16.97
CA LEU A 55 -3.77 -1.00 -17.43
C LEU A 55 -3.17 -1.77 -18.61
N LYS A 56 -3.91 -2.70 -19.22
CA LYS A 56 -3.41 -3.54 -20.32
C LYS A 56 -2.86 -2.71 -21.49
N GLU A 57 -3.49 -1.58 -21.80
CA GLU A 57 -3.09 -0.68 -22.88
C GLU A 57 -1.96 0.28 -22.50
N ALA A 58 -1.54 0.31 -21.23
CA ALA A 58 -0.47 1.19 -20.75
C ALA A 58 0.92 0.67 -21.12
N ASN A 59 1.02 -0.54 -21.70
CA ASN A 59 2.28 -1.25 -21.94
C ASN A 59 3.16 -1.38 -20.68
N LEU A 60 2.51 -1.48 -19.52
CA LEU A 60 3.14 -1.86 -18.26
C LEU A 60 3.30 -3.38 -18.24
N ASP A 61 4.48 -3.87 -17.89
CA ASP A 61 4.72 -5.31 -17.81
C ASP A 61 4.20 -5.90 -16.47
N GLN A 62 4.28 -7.22 -16.32
CA GLN A 62 3.86 -7.90 -15.09
C GLN A 62 4.72 -7.51 -13.87
N GLN A 63 5.89 -6.92 -14.06
CA GLN A 63 6.73 -6.44 -12.95
C GLN A 63 6.31 -5.05 -12.47
N ASN A 64 5.62 -4.28 -13.33
CA ASN A 64 5.06 -2.98 -12.99
C ASN A 64 3.81 -3.09 -12.12
N ILE A 65 3.02 -4.15 -12.23
CA ILE A 65 1.79 -4.32 -11.43
C ILE A 65 1.89 -5.63 -10.65
N LYS A 66 2.10 -5.54 -9.33
CA LYS A 66 2.39 -6.70 -8.48
C LYS A 66 1.90 -6.52 -7.05
N LYS A 67 1.84 -7.63 -6.31
CA LYS A 67 1.66 -7.63 -4.86
C LYS A 67 2.98 -7.26 -4.17
N ASP A 68 2.89 -6.49 -3.10
CA ASP A 68 4.02 -6.09 -2.25
C ASP A 68 3.53 -5.95 -0.80
N GLY A 69 3.73 -7.02 -0.01
CA GLY A 69 3.21 -7.11 1.36
C GLY A 69 1.69 -7.06 1.43
N ASP A 70 1.16 -6.08 2.15
CA ASP A 70 -0.26 -5.79 2.33
C ASP A 70 -0.87 -4.95 1.19
N ALA A 71 -0.10 -4.69 0.13
CA ALA A 71 -0.50 -3.80 -0.96
C ALA A 71 -0.44 -4.46 -2.35
N VAL A 72 -1.19 -3.87 -3.28
CA VAL A 72 -0.93 -4.00 -4.72
C VAL A 72 -0.29 -2.69 -5.19
N VAL A 73 0.83 -2.80 -5.89
CA VAL A 73 1.62 -1.66 -6.38
C VAL A 73 1.57 -1.56 -7.89
N ILE A 74 1.44 -0.32 -8.38
CA ILE A 74 1.55 0.05 -9.79
C ILE A 74 2.76 0.96 -9.93
N ILE A 75 3.81 0.45 -10.57
CA ILE A 75 5.05 1.15 -10.82
C ILE A 75 4.96 1.83 -12.17
N VAL A 76 4.83 3.16 -12.18
CA VAL A 76 4.80 3.96 -13.40
C VAL A 76 6.21 4.54 -13.64
N PRO A 77 6.93 4.08 -14.66
CA PRO A 77 8.28 4.55 -14.96
C PRO A 77 8.27 6.02 -15.41
N GLU A 78 9.42 6.68 -15.22
CA GLU A 78 9.64 8.07 -15.66
C GLU A 78 9.32 8.29 -17.14
N GLY A 79 9.52 7.30 -18.01
CA GLY A 79 9.19 7.43 -19.44
C GLY A 79 7.71 7.73 -19.71
N LEU A 80 6.80 7.30 -18.83
CA LEU A 80 5.36 7.56 -18.94
C LEU A 80 4.96 8.86 -18.22
N MET A 81 5.47 9.10 -17.01
CA MET A 81 5.19 10.35 -16.27
C MET A 81 5.85 11.58 -16.90
N ASN A 82 7.05 11.36 -17.47
CA ASN A 82 7.87 12.31 -18.21
C ASN A 82 8.07 13.64 -17.46
N PHE A 83 8.54 13.62 -16.22
CA PHE A 83 8.83 14.85 -15.49
C PHE A 83 9.92 15.67 -16.20
N GLU A 84 9.90 16.98 -15.99
CA GLU A 84 11.05 17.81 -16.37
C GLU A 84 12.29 17.45 -15.54
N THR A 85 13.47 17.47 -16.18
CA THR A 85 14.74 17.16 -15.50
C THR A 85 14.95 18.14 -14.35
N GLY A 86 15.14 17.62 -13.14
CA GLY A 86 15.33 18.43 -11.93
C GLY A 86 14.08 19.17 -11.45
N LYS A 87 12.90 18.90 -12.02
CA LYS A 87 11.64 19.55 -11.63
C LYS A 87 10.56 18.52 -11.30
N SER A 88 9.53 19.02 -10.62
CA SER A 88 8.37 18.25 -10.17
C SER A 88 7.16 18.36 -11.11
N ASP A 89 7.19 19.25 -12.10
CA ASP A 89 6.09 19.43 -13.06
C ASP A 89 5.89 18.21 -13.96
N LEU A 90 4.64 17.76 -14.06
CA LEU A 90 4.19 16.73 -15.00
C LEU A 90 4.09 17.30 -16.41
N LYS A 91 4.70 16.61 -17.39
CA LYS A 91 4.49 16.90 -18.81
C LYS A 91 3.20 16.24 -19.33
N ASP A 92 2.87 16.57 -20.56
CA ASP A 92 1.64 16.11 -21.24
C ASP A 92 1.50 14.58 -21.26
N GLY A 93 2.61 13.84 -21.35
CA GLY A 93 2.58 12.37 -21.28
C GLY A 93 2.04 11.84 -19.95
N GLY A 94 2.54 12.36 -18.83
CA GLY A 94 2.08 11.98 -17.50
C GLY A 94 0.64 12.41 -17.25
N LYS A 95 0.28 13.64 -17.67
CA LYS A 95 -1.11 14.12 -17.59
C LYS A 95 -2.07 13.25 -18.39
N ALA A 96 -1.70 12.87 -19.63
CA ALA A 96 -2.50 11.99 -20.47
C ALA A 96 -2.62 10.58 -19.89
N PHE A 97 -1.56 10.06 -19.26
CA PHE A 97 -1.60 8.78 -18.55
C PHE A 97 -2.61 8.84 -17.39
N LEU A 98 -2.52 9.86 -16.54
CA LEU A 98 -3.41 10.01 -15.39
C LEU A 98 -4.87 10.19 -15.83
N ALA A 99 -5.13 11.08 -16.79
CA ALA A 99 -6.47 11.32 -17.31
C ALA A 99 -7.10 10.07 -17.95
N LYS A 100 -6.29 9.19 -18.54
CA LYS A 100 -6.77 7.94 -19.13
C LYS A 100 -7.09 6.87 -18.08
N TYR A 101 -6.26 6.73 -17.04
CA TYR A 101 -6.30 5.54 -16.16
C TYR A 101 -6.82 5.81 -14.74
N ILE A 102 -6.69 7.02 -14.21
CA ILE A 102 -7.18 7.34 -12.86
C ILE A 102 -8.70 7.19 -12.75
N PRO A 103 -9.54 7.74 -13.67
CA PRO A 103 -11.00 7.60 -13.56
C PRO A 103 -11.52 6.15 -13.59
N PRO A 104 -11.10 5.25 -14.50
CA PRO A 104 -11.58 3.87 -14.48
C PRO A 104 -11.06 3.07 -13.27
N ILE A 105 -9.83 3.34 -12.81
CA ILE A 105 -9.29 2.70 -11.61
C ILE A 105 -10.07 3.16 -10.38
N SER A 106 -10.32 4.47 -10.23
CA SER A 106 -11.03 5.00 -9.07
C SER A 106 -12.46 4.46 -8.98
N LYS A 107 -13.14 4.35 -10.12
CA LYS A 107 -14.47 3.75 -10.20
C LYS A 107 -14.46 2.29 -9.71
N MET A 108 -13.52 1.48 -10.21
CA MET A 108 -13.35 0.08 -9.77
C MET A 108 -13.06 -0.01 -8.27
N LEU A 109 -12.19 0.86 -7.73
CA LEU A 109 -11.88 0.87 -6.30
C LEU A 109 -13.11 1.21 -5.45
N VAL A 110 -13.99 2.09 -5.94
CA VAL A 110 -15.23 2.46 -5.23
C VAL A 110 -16.34 1.42 -5.40
N SER A 111 -16.46 0.76 -6.55
CA SER A 111 -17.49 -0.26 -6.77
C SER A 111 -17.18 -1.56 -6.04
N ASP A 112 -15.95 -2.05 -6.19
CA ASP A 112 -15.64 -3.45 -5.90
C ASP A 112 -14.74 -3.63 -4.68
N PHE A 113 -13.98 -2.59 -4.31
CA PHE A 113 -12.96 -2.68 -3.24
C PHE A 113 -13.10 -1.61 -2.15
N ARG A 114 -14.20 -0.87 -2.08
CA ARG A 114 -14.33 0.31 -1.21
C ARG A 114 -14.07 0.02 0.27
N ASN A 115 -14.54 -1.15 0.72
CA ASN A 115 -14.39 -1.59 2.11
C ASN A 115 -13.06 -2.31 2.37
N ASP A 116 -12.40 -2.76 1.31
CA ASP A 116 -11.16 -3.53 1.37
C ASP A 116 -9.93 -2.63 1.24
N VAL A 117 -10.03 -1.45 0.63
CA VAL A 117 -8.91 -0.50 0.53
C VAL A 117 -8.78 0.33 1.80
N ASP A 118 -7.63 0.20 2.44
CA ASP A 118 -7.23 0.98 3.59
C ASP A 118 -6.72 2.37 3.19
N SER A 119 -5.72 2.41 2.30
CA SER A 119 -5.06 3.65 1.91
C SER A 119 -4.51 3.61 0.48
N LEU A 120 -4.43 4.79 -0.13
CA LEU A 120 -3.83 5.02 -1.44
C LEU A 120 -2.58 5.89 -1.24
N ILE A 121 -1.40 5.40 -1.61
CA ILE A 121 -0.15 6.12 -1.39
C ILE A 121 0.54 6.32 -2.74
N VAL A 122 0.82 7.58 -3.08
CA VAL A 122 1.64 7.94 -4.24
C VAL A 122 3.06 8.17 -3.75
N GLU A 123 3.98 7.31 -4.15
CA GLU A 123 5.39 7.36 -3.76
C GLU A 123 6.25 7.84 -4.93
N GLY A 124 7.00 8.93 -4.73
CA GLY A 124 7.96 9.44 -5.70
C GLY A 124 9.36 8.92 -5.43
N TYR A 125 10.08 8.57 -6.50
CA TYR A 125 11.47 8.11 -6.45
C TYR A 125 12.34 8.90 -7.44
N THR A 126 13.58 9.18 -7.04
CA THR A 126 14.61 9.80 -7.89
C THR A 126 15.76 8.83 -8.12
N ASP A 127 16.58 9.13 -9.13
CA ASP A 127 17.90 8.54 -9.26
C ASP A 127 18.91 9.26 -8.34
N ARG A 128 20.21 8.96 -8.49
CA ARG A 128 21.28 9.55 -7.65
C ARG A 128 21.92 10.77 -8.31
N GLN A 129 21.26 11.37 -9.31
CA GLN A 129 21.75 12.59 -9.93
C GLN A 129 21.79 13.71 -8.91
N ARG A 130 22.91 14.44 -8.89
CA ARG A 130 23.14 15.57 -8.00
C ARG A 130 23.50 16.80 -8.81
N ALA A 131 23.19 17.98 -8.28
CA ALA A 131 23.64 19.23 -8.87
C ALA A 131 25.17 19.31 -8.84
N ALA A 132 25.78 19.88 -9.88
CA ALA A 132 27.22 20.06 -9.89
C ALA A 132 27.66 20.93 -8.69
N GLY A 133 28.55 20.39 -7.86
CA GLY A 133 29.09 21.08 -6.68
C GLY A 133 28.29 20.90 -5.38
N SER A 134 27.22 20.10 -5.36
CA SER A 134 26.54 19.73 -4.10
C SER A 134 27.32 18.67 -3.32
N SER A 135 27.32 18.74 -1.99
CA SER A 135 27.73 17.62 -1.15
C SER A 135 26.75 16.44 -1.26
N GLU A 136 27.16 15.27 -0.74
CA GLU A 136 26.28 14.09 -0.69
C GLU A 136 25.00 14.37 0.11
N GLU A 137 25.13 14.92 1.32
CA GLU A 137 24.01 15.29 2.19
C GLU A 137 23.05 16.30 1.50
N GLN A 138 23.60 17.28 0.78
CA GLN A 138 22.79 18.25 0.04
C GLN A 138 22.03 17.60 -1.11
N GLY A 139 22.68 16.70 -1.85
CA GLY A 139 22.04 15.95 -2.94
C GLY A 139 20.92 15.04 -2.43
N GLU A 140 21.16 14.33 -1.33
CA GLU A 140 20.15 13.48 -0.69
C GLU A 140 18.93 14.29 -0.24
N ALA A 141 19.14 15.43 0.41
CA ALA A 141 18.06 16.33 0.83
C ALA A 141 17.27 16.88 -0.37
N GLN A 142 17.96 17.27 -1.45
CA GLN A 142 17.33 17.73 -2.68
C GLN A 142 16.48 16.64 -3.33
N ASN A 143 17.00 15.42 -3.40
CA ASN A 143 16.29 14.28 -3.98
C ASN A 143 15.07 13.87 -3.16
N LEU A 144 15.14 13.96 -1.83
CA LEU A 144 13.97 13.77 -0.95
C LEU A 144 12.89 14.82 -1.25
N ILE A 145 13.24 16.10 -1.30
CA ILE A 145 12.30 17.20 -1.60
C ILE A 145 11.68 16.99 -3.00
N LEU A 146 12.51 16.77 -4.02
CA LEU A 146 12.06 16.59 -5.40
C LEU A 146 11.09 15.41 -5.52
N SER A 147 11.39 14.28 -4.87
CA SER A 147 10.53 13.11 -4.88
C SER A 147 9.17 13.34 -4.19
N GLN A 148 9.14 14.15 -3.13
CA GLN A 148 7.92 14.53 -2.41
C GLN A 148 7.05 15.48 -3.24
N GLU A 149 7.67 16.45 -3.93
CA GLU A 149 6.94 17.36 -4.82
C GLU A 149 6.34 16.61 -6.01
N ARG A 150 7.10 15.68 -6.61
CA ARG A 150 6.62 14.84 -7.71
C ARG A 150 5.41 13.99 -7.34
N SER A 151 5.44 13.35 -6.17
CA SER A 151 4.29 12.59 -5.70
C SER A 151 3.08 13.49 -5.44
N MET A 152 3.29 14.69 -4.91
CA MET A 152 2.21 15.67 -4.73
C MET A 152 1.62 16.12 -6.07
N LYS A 153 2.43 16.39 -7.09
CA LYS A 153 1.93 16.76 -8.43
C LYS A 153 1.08 15.67 -9.07
N VAL A 154 1.44 14.40 -8.87
CA VAL A 154 0.61 13.28 -9.32
C VAL A 154 -0.71 13.22 -8.56
N VAL A 155 -0.71 13.48 -7.26
CA VAL A 155 -1.94 13.57 -6.45
C VAL A 155 -2.84 14.72 -6.93
N GLU A 156 -2.30 15.92 -7.10
CA GLU A 156 -3.02 17.09 -7.59
C GLU A 156 -3.69 16.81 -8.94
N GLU A 157 -2.92 16.25 -9.88
CA GLU A 157 -3.41 15.93 -11.23
C GLU A 157 -4.47 14.82 -11.19
N SER A 158 -4.26 13.76 -10.40
CA SER A 158 -5.24 12.68 -10.21
C SER A 158 -6.57 13.20 -9.65
N LEU A 159 -6.54 14.09 -8.66
CA LEU A 159 -7.75 14.71 -8.11
C LEU A 159 -8.42 15.67 -9.12
N ARG A 160 -7.63 16.32 -9.98
CA ARG A 160 -8.15 17.15 -11.06
C ARG A 160 -8.93 16.31 -12.07
N ASP A 161 -8.40 15.14 -12.45
CA ASP A 161 -9.07 14.22 -13.36
C ASP A 161 -10.38 13.65 -12.78
N LEU A 162 -10.55 13.69 -11.46
CA LEU A 162 -11.77 13.31 -10.74
C LEU A 162 -12.69 14.48 -10.39
N SER A 163 -12.46 15.69 -10.90
CA SER A 163 -13.23 16.89 -10.51
C SER A 163 -14.58 17.05 -11.22
N GLY A 164 -14.91 16.17 -12.17
CA GLY A 164 -16.19 16.19 -12.88
C GLY A 164 -17.39 15.73 -12.02
N PRO A 165 -18.63 16.12 -12.37
CA PRO A 165 -19.83 15.73 -11.63
C PRO A 165 -20.05 14.21 -11.62
N ASP A 166 -19.53 13.50 -12.62
CA ASP A 166 -19.64 12.03 -12.74
C ASP A 166 -18.65 11.27 -11.85
N HIS A 167 -17.76 11.97 -11.12
CA HIS A 167 -16.68 11.39 -10.33
C HIS A 167 -16.69 11.78 -8.85
N ILE A 168 -17.82 12.32 -8.36
CA ILE A 168 -17.94 12.77 -6.96
C ILE A 168 -17.59 11.65 -5.97
N PRO A 169 -18.18 10.42 -6.05
CA PRO A 169 -17.85 9.34 -5.12
C PRO A 169 -16.37 8.93 -5.14
N GLU A 170 -15.78 8.88 -6.33
CA GLU A 170 -14.38 8.54 -6.56
C GLU A 170 -13.45 9.59 -5.97
N ARG A 171 -13.77 10.87 -6.17
CA ARG A 171 -12.98 11.98 -5.62
C ARG A 171 -13.03 12.03 -4.10
N GLU A 172 -14.20 11.83 -3.50
CA GLU A 172 -14.35 11.74 -2.04
C GLU A 172 -13.58 10.56 -1.47
N PHE A 173 -13.67 9.40 -2.11
CA PHE A 173 -12.92 8.20 -1.72
C PHE A 173 -11.41 8.43 -1.76
N PHE A 174 -10.90 9.10 -2.80
CA PHE A 174 -9.49 9.48 -2.89
C PHE A 174 -9.11 10.46 -1.79
N LEU A 175 -9.87 11.54 -1.58
CA LEU A 175 -9.55 12.52 -0.54
C LEU A 175 -9.48 11.93 0.87
N ASP A 176 -10.28 10.91 1.17
CA ASP A 176 -10.29 10.23 2.47
C ASP A 176 -9.08 9.31 2.69
N ARG A 177 -8.45 8.81 1.61
CA ARG A 177 -7.47 7.70 1.67
C ARG A 177 -6.10 8.01 1.07
N LEU A 178 -6.00 9.09 0.31
CA LEU A 178 -4.82 9.41 -0.50
C LEU A 178 -3.75 10.13 0.31
N SER A 179 -2.50 9.72 0.12
CA SER A 179 -1.32 10.42 0.62
C SER A 179 -0.21 10.45 -0.42
N ALA A 180 0.69 11.42 -0.30
CA ALA A 180 1.87 11.57 -1.14
C ALA A 180 3.13 11.46 -0.30
N SER A 181 4.11 10.65 -0.73
CA SER A 181 5.38 10.45 -0.04
C SER A 181 6.57 10.55 -1.00
N GLY A 182 7.61 11.27 -0.58
CA GLY A 182 8.91 11.26 -1.25
C GLY A 182 9.85 10.23 -0.65
N ARG A 183 10.44 9.36 -1.49
CA ARG A 183 11.40 8.32 -1.07
C ARG A 183 12.85 8.64 -1.45
N GLY A 184 13.08 9.74 -2.19
CA GLY A 184 14.39 10.17 -2.67
C GLY A 184 15.10 9.07 -3.47
N GLU A 185 16.41 8.96 -3.25
CA GLU A 185 17.30 8.03 -3.96
C GLU A 185 17.56 6.71 -3.22
N GLN A 186 16.89 6.45 -2.10
CA GLN A 186 17.23 5.34 -1.19
C GLN A 186 17.17 3.97 -1.88
N GLN A 187 16.20 3.74 -2.77
CA GLN A 187 16.12 2.47 -3.48
C GLN A 187 17.22 2.29 -4.54
N ALA A 188 17.77 3.39 -5.07
CA ALA A 188 18.93 3.33 -5.96
C ALA A 188 20.18 2.84 -5.23
N ILE A 189 20.34 3.24 -3.96
CA ILE A 189 21.44 2.79 -3.10
C ILE A 189 21.40 1.27 -2.93
N HIS A 190 20.21 0.69 -2.74
CA HIS A 190 20.04 -0.76 -2.54
C HIS A 190 20.18 -1.59 -3.83
N GLN A 191 19.81 -1.04 -4.99
CA GLN A 191 19.81 -1.79 -6.26
C GLN A 191 21.16 -1.78 -6.98
N GLY A 192 22.03 -0.80 -6.69
CA GLY A 192 23.28 -0.60 -7.40
C GLY A 192 23.07 -0.23 -8.88
N GLY A 193 24.17 0.07 -9.59
CA GLY A 193 24.14 0.47 -10.99
C GLY A 193 24.39 1.97 -11.22
N PRO A 194 24.31 2.45 -12.47
CA PRO A 194 24.65 3.82 -12.82
C PRO A 194 23.78 4.83 -12.06
N GLU A 195 24.39 5.91 -11.57
CA GLU A 195 23.70 6.98 -10.82
C GLU A 195 22.50 7.58 -11.59
N ASN A 196 22.56 7.55 -12.92
CA ASN A 196 21.55 8.13 -13.82
C ASN A 196 20.59 7.10 -14.41
N ASN A 197 20.44 5.93 -13.78
CA ASN A 197 19.60 4.86 -14.32
C ASN A 197 18.12 5.32 -14.38
N PRO A 198 17.51 5.42 -15.58
CA PRO A 198 16.15 5.92 -15.74
C PRO A 198 15.10 5.05 -15.05
N ASN A 199 15.39 3.78 -14.75
CA ASN A 199 14.47 2.87 -14.05
C ASN A 199 14.34 3.21 -12.56
N LEU A 200 15.23 4.04 -12.02
CA LEU A 200 15.17 4.52 -10.63
C LEU A 200 14.17 5.67 -10.47
N ARG A 201 13.98 6.46 -11.52
CA ARG A 201 12.96 7.52 -11.57
C ARG A 201 11.61 6.91 -11.89
N ARG A 202 10.68 7.03 -10.95
CA ARG A 202 9.33 6.44 -11.08
C ARG A 202 8.41 7.00 -10.02
N VAL A 203 7.13 6.78 -10.26
CA VAL A 203 6.07 6.96 -9.28
C VAL A 203 5.42 5.61 -9.03
N ILE A 204 5.17 5.29 -7.77
CA ILE A 204 4.47 4.08 -7.38
C ILE A 204 3.12 4.48 -6.79
N PHE A 205 2.04 3.92 -7.33
CA PHE A 205 0.75 3.91 -6.66
C PHE A 205 0.68 2.64 -5.83
N ARG A 206 0.58 2.79 -4.51
CA ARG A 206 0.47 1.71 -3.55
C ARG A 206 -0.93 1.70 -2.98
N ILE A 207 -1.66 0.62 -3.24
CA ILE A 207 -3.03 0.42 -2.79
C ILE A 207 -2.98 -0.60 -1.67
N ARG A 208 -3.07 -0.13 -0.41
CA ARG A 208 -3.02 -1.00 0.76
C ARG A 208 -4.39 -1.63 1.00
N VAL A 209 -4.41 -2.94 1.15
CA VAL A 209 -5.60 -3.70 1.49
C VAL A 209 -5.70 -3.78 3.01
N ARG A 210 -6.90 -3.55 3.53
CA ARG A 210 -7.21 -3.54 4.95
C ARG A 210 -7.08 -4.95 5.53
N SER A 211 -6.51 -5.00 6.73
CA SER A 211 -6.68 -6.15 7.62
C SER A 211 -7.98 -6.02 8.41
N ASN A 212 -8.96 -6.88 8.13
CA ASN A 212 -10.25 -6.87 8.81
C ASN A 212 -10.23 -7.63 10.15
N ALA A 213 -9.07 -8.14 10.56
CA ALA A 213 -8.88 -8.98 11.74
C ALA A 213 -9.56 -8.44 13.01
N MET A 214 -9.40 -7.15 13.35
CA MET A 214 -10.01 -6.63 14.57
C MET A 214 -11.52 -6.34 14.43
N GLN A 215 -12.00 -6.06 13.21
CA GLN A 215 -13.39 -5.71 12.95
C GLN A 215 -14.27 -6.96 12.82
N ASP A 216 -13.80 -8.00 12.14
CA ASP A 216 -14.49 -9.28 12.00
C ASP A 216 -14.62 -9.95 13.39
N ALA A 217 -13.54 -10.01 14.17
CA ALA A 217 -13.58 -10.53 15.53
C ALA A 217 -14.56 -9.78 16.43
N ALA A 218 -14.63 -8.44 16.31
CA ALA A 218 -15.58 -7.63 17.07
C ALA A 218 -17.04 -7.84 16.62
N GLN A 219 -17.29 -8.17 15.36
CA GLN A 219 -18.63 -8.48 14.85
C GLN A 219 -19.10 -9.87 15.27
N GLU A 220 -18.23 -10.89 15.24
CA GLU A 220 -18.55 -12.24 15.72
C GLU A 220 -18.90 -12.25 17.21
N ILE A 221 -18.09 -11.59 18.05
CA ILE A 221 -18.37 -11.46 19.48
C ILE A 221 -19.74 -10.81 19.72
N LYS A 222 -20.09 -9.77 18.95
CA LYS A 222 -21.40 -9.12 19.03
C LYS A 222 -22.54 -10.01 18.55
N ALA A 223 -22.32 -10.87 17.57
CA ALA A 223 -23.33 -11.80 17.07
C ALA A 223 -23.63 -12.91 18.10
N ASP A 224 -22.60 -13.38 18.81
CA ASP A 224 -22.75 -14.42 19.84
C ASP A 224 -23.32 -13.90 21.16
N LEU A 225 -23.12 -12.62 21.50
CA LEU A 225 -23.75 -11.99 22.68
C LEU A 225 -25.26 -11.73 22.53
N HIS A 226 -25.80 -11.82 21.30
CA HIS A 226 -27.23 -11.62 21.02
C HIS A 226 -27.97 -12.94 20.69
N LYS A 227 -27.31 -14.08 20.85
CA LYS A 227 -27.95 -15.42 20.86
C LYS A 227 -28.13 -15.90 22.29
#